data_AF-A0A538A3M6-F1
#
_entry.id   AF-A0A538A3M6-F1
#
_cell.length_a   1.000
_cell.length_b   1.000
_cell.length_c   1.000
_cell.angle_alpha   90.00
_cell.angle_beta   90.00
_cell.angle_gamma   90.00
#
_symmetry.space_group_name_H-M   'P 1'
#
loop_
_entity.id
_entity.type
_entity.pdbx_description
1 polymer ?
#
loop_
_entity_poly.entity_id
_entity_poly.type
_entity_poly.pdbx_seq_one_letter_code
_entity_poly.pdbx_strand_id
1 'polypeptide(L)'
;MPGRPSNRVVTLELAALAAAVAVAFWSNGESNWDLPLLGILLATSVVGDLTAVDTPTSRVKISSSFLTIVTATVFLGATPAALIGVATIFAGWLRFRYAATILLINLVTFAWFPLLSGIAFHASLQEIGIAQTDSLFYLCVFGLFVIALAIDFILIAGYFSYAEGTRFSAKARRALVPLLPSELASALLAVGVAYLYVQFGLPTVALFAVVVIVFQYLIGALLLSQQRADELELRAKQLAGFQVALLSALLRTLDLRDRMTARHSAAVARYAREIAAAAGLSEEEQELAHTAGLLHDIGKFILPDRILKGDVELNEADWVEIRKHPYEGARIVSQIDGYQPVGDVILAHHERLDGLGYPLGLPAEEIPMLSKVL
;
A
#
# COMPACT_ATOMS: atom_id res chain seq x y z
N MET A 1 13.47 16.85 13.19
CA MET A 1 12.08 16.36 13.37
C MET A 1 11.15 17.55 13.13
N PRO A 2 10.11 17.45 12.29
CA PRO A 2 9.12 18.52 12.15
C PRO A 2 8.60 18.91 13.53
N GLY A 3 8.53 20.23 13.76
CA GLY A 3 8.75 20.86 15.06
C GLY A 3 7.78 20.44 16.17
N ARG A 4 8.34 20.17 17.36
CA ARG A 4 7.54 20.14 18.59
C ARG A 4 6.81 21.49 18.70
N PRO A 5 5.49 21.52 18.94
CA PRO A 5 4.76 22.77 19.10
C PRO A 5 5.38 23.58 20.24
N SER A 6 5.46 24.90 20.07
CA SER A 6 5.98 25.78 21.12
C SER A 6 5.11 25.68 22.37
N ASN A 7 5.68 25.95 23.55
CA ASN A 7 4.91 25.95 24.81
C ASN A 7 3.67 26.86 24.72
N ARG A 8 3.74 27.95 23.96
CA ARG A 8 2.60 28.85 23.72
C ARG A 8 1.43 28.16 23.02
N VAL A 9 1.71 27.32 22.02
CA VAL A 9 0.67 26.56 21.28
C VAL A 9 0.00 25.57 22.21
N VAL A 10 0.79 24.83 22.99
CA VAL A 10 0.25 23.87 23.97
C VAL A 10 -0.62 24.59 25.02
N THR A 11 -0.20 25.76 25.51
CA THR A 11 -1.02 26.56 26.43
C THR A 11 -2.33 27.02 25.79
N LEU A 12 -2.30 27.45 24.51
CA LEU A 12 -3.50 27.84 23.79
C LEU A 12 -4.46 26.66 23.57
N GLU A 13 -3.94 25.47 23.25
CA GLU A 13 -4.76 24.26 23.08
C GLU A 13 -5.40 23.82 24.40
N LEU A 14 -4.66 23.87 25.52
CA LEU A 14 -5.21 23.59 26.84
C LEU A 14 -6.30 24.61 27.22
N ALA A 15 -6.07 25.89 26.94
CA ALA A 15 -7.08 26.93 27.15
C ALA A 15 -8.31 26.71 26.25
N ALA A 16 -8.12 26.32 24.99
CA ALA A 16 -9.20 25.98 24.08
C ALA A 16 -10.00 24.77 24.58
N LEU A 17 -9.35 23.74 25.13
CA LEU A 17 -10.03 22.59 25.71
C LEU A 17 -10.83 22.98 26.96
N ALA A 18 -10.27 23.81 27.84
CA ALA A 18 -10.98 24.33 29.01
C ALA A 18 -12.20 25.18 28.60
N ALA A 19 -12.06 26.00 27.57
CA ALA A 19 -13.17 26.76 27.00
C ALA A 19 -14.24 25.85 26.37
N ALA A 20 -13.85 24.78 25.68
CA ALA A 20 -14.79 23.78 25.18
C ALA A 20 -15.61 23.14 26.32
N VAL A 21 -14.97 22.81 27.45
CA VAL A 21 -15.68 22.30 28.63
C VAL A 21 -16.69 23.33 29.15
N ALA A 22 -16.32 24.60 29.27
CA ALA A 22 -17.24 25.66 29.70
C ALA A 22 -18.44 25.83 28.73
N VAL A 23 -18.19 25.80 27.42
CA VAL A 23 -19.24 25.86 26.39
C VAL A 23 -20.13 24.61 26.47
N ALA A 24 -19.55 23.43 26.66
CA ALA A 24 -20.31 22.18 26.81
C ALA A 24 -21.25 22.22 28.04
N PHE A 25 -20.82 22.82 29.15
CA PHE A 25 -21.70 23.05 30.30
C PHE A 25 -22.81 24.05 29.99
N TRP A 26 -22.50 25.13 29.27
CA TRP A 26 -23.48 26.14 28.87
C TRP A 26 -24.54 25.58 27.91
N SER A 27 -24.14 24.82 26.88
CA SER A 27 -25.05 24.21 25.90
C SER A 27 -25.79 22.97 26.41
N ASN A 28 -25.49 22.52 27.64
CA ASN A 28 -26.07 21.29 28.17
C ASN A 28 -27.59 21.36 28.36
N GLY A 29 -28.14 22.55 28.59
CA GLY A 29 -29.59 22.74 28.79
C GLY A 29 -30.44 22.40 27.58
N GLU A 30 -29.87 22.48 26.37
CA GLU A 30 -30.54 22.15 25.11
C GLU A 30 -30.22 20.72 24.63
N SER A 31 -29.39 19.99 25.38
CA SER A 31 -28.94 18.66 24.99
C SER A 31 -29.91 17.57 25.44
N ASN A 32 -30.07 16.56 24.58
CA ASN A 32 -30.86 15.36 24.86
C ASN A 32 -29.95 14.23 25.34
N TRP A 33 -30.21 13.72 26.54
CA TRP A 33 -29.44 12.65 27.18
C TRP A 33 -30.15 11.29 27.08
N ASP A 34 -30.62 10.94 25.88
CA ASP A 34 -31.08 9.58 25.56
C ASP A 34 -29.89 8.60 25.70
N LEU A 35 -29.81 7.95 26.87
CA LEU A 35 -28.70 7.07 27.24
C LEU A 35 -28.55 5.86 26.31
N PRO A 36 -29.63 5.16 25.89
CA PRO A 36 -29.54 4.14 24.85
C PRO A 36 -28.90 4.63 23.55
N LEU A 37 -29.36 5.76 23.00
CA LEU A 37 -28.82 6.30 21.76
C LEU A 37 -27.35 6.73 21.95
N LEU A 38 -27.05 7.41 23.05
CA LEU A 38 -25.69 7.81 23.43
C LEU A 38 -24.75 6.61 23.49
N GLY A 39 -25.17 5.51 24.12
CA GLY A 39 -24.37 4.29 24.26
C GLY A 39 -24.05 3.64 22.92
N ILE A 40 -25.03 3.54 22.01
CA ILE A 40 -24.83 2.94 20.68
C ILE A 40 -23.89 3.81 19.84
N LEU A 41 -24.11 5.13 19.81
CA LEU A 41 -23.28 6.05 19.05
C LEU A 41 -21.85 6.12 19.62
N LEU A 42 -21.69 6.12 20.95
CA LEU A 42 -20.37 6.04 21.57
C LEU A 42 -19.63 4.75 21.18
N ALA A 43 -20.28 3.59 21.32
CA ALA A 43 -19.68 2.31 20.98
C ALA A 43 -19.28 2.25 19.49
N THR A 44 -20.15 2.73 18.61
CA THR A 44 -19.92 2.73 17.17
C THR A 44 -18.78 3.68 16.79
N SER A 45 -18.74 4.87 17.38
CA SER A 45 -17.68 5.84 17.15
C SER A 45 -16.31 5.31 17.62
N VAL A 46 -16.25 4.71 18.81
CA VAL A 46 -15.02 4.10 19.37
C VAL A 46 -14.55 2.92 18.52
N VAL A 47 -15.43 1.97 18.20
CA VAL A 47 -15.08 0.81 17.34
C VAL A 47 -14.65 1.30 15.96
N GLY A 48 -15.35 2.30 15.41
CA GLY A 48 -15.05 2.95 14.15
C GLY A 48 -13.69 3.66 14.13
N ASP A 49 -13.22 4.22 15.23
CA ASP A 49 -11.87 4.81 15.28
C ASP A 49 -10.78 3.75 15.48
N LEU A 50 -11.04 2.72 16.28
CA LEU A 50 -10.10 1.63 16.58
C LEU A 50 -9.86 0.69 15.40
N THR A 51 -10.85 0.54 14.52
CA THR A 51 -10.79 -0.33 13.33
C THR A 51 -10.50 0.45 12.04
N ALA A 52 -10.24 1.74 12.13
CA ALA A 52 -9.94 2.55 10.96
C ALA A 52 -8.61 2.14 10.33
N VAL A 53 -8.58 2.12 9.01
CA VAL A 53 -7.39 1.72 8.23
C VAL A 53 -6.77 2.96 7.61
N ASP A 54 -5.46 3.10 7.83
CA ASP A 54 -4.67 4.15 7.21
C ASP A 54 -4.38 3.78 5.75
N THR A 55 -4.69 4.69 4.83
CA THR A 55 -4.27 4.54 3.43
C THR A 55 -2.83 5.04 3.26
N PRO A 56 -1.90 4.22 2.73
CA PRO A 56 -0.48 4.60 2.61
C PRO A 56 -0.25 5.75 1.62
N THR A 57 -1.14 5.95 0.65
CA THR A 57 -1.02 6.97 -0.41
C THR A 57 -1.47 8.37 0.02
N SER A 58 -2.50 8.48 0.87
CA SER A 58 -3.03 9.78 1.32
C SER A 58 -2.82 10.04 2.82
N ARG A 59 -2.38 9.03 3.61
CA ARG A 59 -2.37 9.04 5.09
C ARG A 59 -3.71 9.47 5.67
N VAL A 60 -4.81 9.17 4.96
CA VAL A 60 -6.13 9.46 5.48
C VAL A 60 -6.69 8.22 6.16
N LYS A 61 -7.11 8.43 7.40
CA LYS A 61 -7.81 7.47 8.23
C LYS A 61 -9.29 7.52 7.87
N ILE A 62 -9.81 6.49 7.19
CA ILE A 62 -11.25 6.37 6.93
C ILE A 62 -11.88 5.80 8.20
N SER A 63 -12.59 6.65 8.95
CA SER A 63 -13.26 6.27 10.19
C SER A 63 -14.74 6.61 10.13
N SER A 64 -15.58 5.69 10.58
CA SER A 64 -17.00 5.95 10.79
C SER A 64 -17.31 6.90 11.94
N SER A 65 -16.31 7.23 12.77
CA SER A 65 -16.48 8.07 13.96
C SER A 65 -17.08 9.43 13.63
N PHE A 66 -16.69 10.05 12.52
CA PHE A 66 -17.19 11.36 12.11
C PHE A 66 -18.70 11.34 11.82
N LEU A 67 -19.16 10.39 11.01
CA LEU A 67 -20.58 10.16 10.73
C LEU A 67 -21.37 9.97 12.03
N THR A 68 -20.87 9.13 12.93
CA THR A 68 -21.50 8.85 14.22
C THR A 68 -21.59 10.08 15.13
N ILE A 69 -20.55 10.92 15.16
CA ILE A 69 -20.53 12.15 15.96
C ILE A 69 -21.49 13.19 15.37
N VAL A 70 -21.59 13.30 14.03
CA VAL A 70 -22.58 14.18 13.40
C VAL A 70 -24.01 13.68 13.70
N THR A 71 -24.26 12.37 13.64
CA THR A 71 -25.57 11.80 14.06
C THR A 71 -25.87 12.10 15.52
N ALA A 72 -24.88 11.98 16.42
CA ALA A 72 -25.03 12.38 17.82
C ALA A 72 -25.34 13.88 17.94
N THR A 73 -24.67 14.70 17.14
CA THR A 73 -24.88 16.15 17.11
C THR A 73 -26.32 16.46 16.78
N VAL A 74 -26.91 15.80 15.77
CA VAL A 74 -28.32 15.99 15.35
C VAL A 74 -29.33 15.61 16.42
N PHE A 75 -29.15 14.49 17.12
CA PHE A 75 -30.21 13.89 17.96
C PHE A 75 -30.00 14.03 19.47
N LEU A 76 -28.74 14.15 19.91
CA LEU A 76 -28.37 14.32 21.31
C LEU A 76 -27.96 15.77 21.61
N GLY A 77 -27.65 16.56 20.58
CA GLY A 77 -27.19 17.94 20.73
C GLY A 77 -25.67 18.06 20.88
N ALA A 78 -25.22 19.30 21.11
CA ALA A 78 -23.82 19.68 21.09
C ALA A 78 -22.96 18.97 22.17
N THR A 79 -23.44 18.96 23.41
CA THR A 79 -22.65 18.48 24.57
C THR A 79 -22.40 16.95 24.52
N PRO A 80 -23.42 16.10 24.30
CA PRO A 80 -23.19 14.66 24.25
C PRO A 80 -22.36 14.24 23.03
N ALA A 81 -22.51 14.93 21.89
CA ALA A 81 -21.72 14.68 20.69
C ALA A 81 -20.23 14.99 20.90
N ALA A 82 -19.93 16.11 21.57
CA ALA A 82 -18.55 16.46 21.94
C ALA A 82 -17.95 15.44 22.92
N LEU A 83 -18.75 14.94 23.86
CA LEU A 83 -18.32 13.88 24.78
C LEU A 83 -18.00 12.58 24.04
N ILE A 84 -18.82 12.18 23.05
CA ILE A 84 -18.52 11.04 22.18
C ILE A 84 -17.19 11.28 21.44
N GLY A 85 -17.02 12.44 20.82
CA GLY A 85 -15.78 12.78 20.09
C GLY A 85 -14.53 12.67 20.96
N VAL A 86 -14.55 13.29 22.14
CA VAL A 86 -13.45 13.24 23.12
C VAL A 86 -13.16 11.80 23.58
N ALA A 87 -14.21 11.03 23.91
CA ALA A 87 -14.06 9.65 24.35
C ALA A 87 -13.48 8.75 23.24
N THR A 88 -13.91 8.94 21.99
CA THR A 88 -13.39 8.22 20.81
C THR A 88 -11.90 8.49 20.61
N ILE A 89 -11.47 9.75 20.64
CA ILE A 89 -10.05 10.13 20.50
C ILE A 89 -9.21 9.56 21.65
N PHE A 90 -9.72 9.63 22.88
CA PHE A 90 -9.02 9.10 24.04
C PHE A 90 -8.86 7.57 23.97
N ALA A 91 -9.90 6.84 23.56
CA ALA A 91 -9.85 5.40 23.34
C ALA A 91 -8.82 5.01 22.26
N GLY A 92 -8.82 5.73 21.14
CA GLY A 92 -7.81 5.57 20.08
C GLY A 92 -6.39 5.79 20.60
N TRP A 93 -6.17 6.83 21.42
CA TRP A 93 -4.87 7.08 22.03
C TRP A 93 -4.42 5.98 23.00
N LEU A 94 -5.31 5.42 23.81
CA LEU A 94 -4.98 4.30 24.69
C LEU A 94 -4.44 3.09 23.90
N ARG A 95 -4.97 2.86 22.69
CA ARG A 95 -4.58 1.74 21.82
C ARG A 95 -3.30 1.98 21.03
N PHE A 96 -3.13 3.18 20.45
CA PHE A 96 -2.05 3.47 19.50
C PHE A 96 -0.91 4.31 20.09
N ARG A 97 -1.12 4.94 21.25
CA ARG A 97 -0.10 5.67 22.03
C ARG A 97 0.74 6.67 21.21
N TYR A 98 0.10 7.37 20.27
CA TYR A 98 0.74 8.44 19.52
C TYR A 98 1.09 9.65 20.42
N ALA A 99 1.89 10.59 19.88
CA ALA A 99 2.45 11.70 20.63
C ALA A 99 1.38 12.54 21.37
N ALA A 100 1.68 12.96 22.60
CA ALA A 100 0.75 13.72 23.44
C ALA A 100 0.28 15.04 22.80
N THR A 101 1.12 15.66 21.96
CA THR A 101 0.74 16.87 21.21
C THR A 101 -0.30 16.59 20.13
N ILE A 102 -0.25 15.41 19.49
CA ILE A 102 -1.26 14.97 18.53
C ILE A 102 -2.57 14.63 19.27
N LEU A 103 -2.49 14.03 20.46
CA LEU A 103 -3.65 13.82 21.31
C LEU A 103 -4.32 15.14 21.65
N LEU A 104 -3.55 16.13 22.08
CA LEU A 104 -4.08 17.42 22.52
C LEU A 104 -4.84 18.13 21.39
N ILE A 105 -4.26 18.25 20.19
CA ILE A 105 -4.98 18.86 19.05
C ILE A 105 -6.22 18.06 18.67
N ASN A 106 -6.16 16.72 18.66
CA ASN A 106 -7.33 15.90 18.33
C ASN A 106 -8.45 16.07 19.38
N LEU A 107 -8.11 16.15 20.67
CA LEU A 107 -9.08 16.42 21.74
C LEU A 107 -9.73 17.80 21.57
N VAL A 108 -8.95 18.83 21.25
CA VAL A 108 -9.47 20.16 20.96
C VAL A 108 -10.43 20.11 19.76
N THR A 109 -10.01 19.48 18.66
CA THR A 109 -10.83 19.38 17.45
C THR A 109 -12.14 18.63 17.72
N PHE A 110 -12.07 17.44 18.30
CA PHE A 110 -13.24 16.57 18.54
C PHE A 110 -14.12 17.05 19.70
N ALA A 111 -13.66 18.00 20.51
CA ALA A 111 -14.52 18.74 21.42
C ALA A 111 -15.23 19.89 20.69
N TRP A 112 -14.51 20.67 19.88
CA TRP A 112 -15.05 21.91 19.31
C TRP A 112 -15.93 21.73 18.09
N PHE A 113 -15.60 20.84 17.15
CA PHE A 113 -16.42 20.73 15.93
C PHE A 113 -17.88 20.31 16.24
N PRO A 114 -18.17 19.36 17.15
CA PRO A 114 -19.55 19.01 17.49
C PRO A 114 -20.24 20.11 18.31
N LEU A 115 -19.50 20.81 19.18
CA LEU A 115 -20.05 21.94 19.94
C LEU A 115 -20.50 23.08 19.02
N LEU A 116 -19.58 23.58 18.17
CA LEU A 116 -19.86 24.71 17.30
C LEU A 116 -20.95 24.37 16.28
N SER A 117 -20.82 23.23 15.61
CA SER A 117 -21.78 22.82 14.59
C SER A 117 -23.14 22.46 15.20
N GLY A 118 -23.17 21.82 16.37
CA GLY A 118 -24.39 21.45 17.08
C GLY A 118 -25.17 22.63 17.63
N ILE A 119 -24.50 23.58 18.29
CA ILE A 119 -25.13 24.81 18.78
C ILE A 119 -25.72 25.60 17.61
N ALA A 120 -24.94 25.80 16.55
CA ALA A 120 -25.41 26.53 15.36
C ALA A 120 -26.61 25.83 14.70
N PHE A 121 -26.59 24.50 14.61
CA PHE A 121 -27.68 23.72 14.00
C PHE A 121 -28.97 23.79 14.82
N HIS A 122 -28.92 23.57 16.14
CA HIS A 122 -30.11 23.61 16.98
C HIS A 122 -30.70 25.02 17.06
N ALA A 123 -29.84 26.04 17.20
CA ALA A 123 -30.27 27.43 17.16
C ALA A 123 -30.98 27.78 15.83
N SER A 124 -30.42 27.34 14.70
CA SER A 124 -31.02 27.57 13.38
C SER A 124 -32.36 26.86 13.21
N LEU A 125 -32.49 25.62 13.69
CA LEU A 125 -33.75 24.87 13.63
C LEU A 125 -34.83 25.53 14.49
N GLN A 126 -34.47 26.01 15.68
CA GLN A 126 -35.39 26.71 16.58
C GLN A 126 -35.83 28.06 16.02
N GLU A 127 -34.91 28.84 15.45
CA GLU A 127 -35.20 30.17 14.88
C GLU A 127 -36.13 30.08 13.67
N ILE A 128 -35.91 29.08 12.79
CA ILE A 128 -36.73 28.87 11.60
C ILE A 128 -38.02 28.09 11.93
N GLY A 129 -38.04 27.36 13.05
CA GLY A 129 -39.17 26.54 13.46
C GLY A 129 -39.31 25.23 12.69
N ILE A 130 -38.20 24.64 12.25
CA ILE A 130 -38.19 23.38 11.48
C ILE A 130 -38.27 22.19 12.45
N ALA A 131 -39.30 21.37 12.28
CA ALA A 131 -39.46 20.12 13.04
C ALA A 131 -38.72 18.95 12.37
N GLN A 132 -38.39 17.91 13.14
CA GLN A 132 -37.73 16.70 12.62
C GLN A 132 -38.56 15.94 11.58
N THR A 133 -39.87 16.17 11.54
CA THR A 133 -40.80 15.60 10.55
C THR A 133 -40.72 16.31 9.20
N ASP A 134 -40.16 17.51 9.13
CA ASP A 134 -40.13 18.32 7.92
C ASP A 134 -39.06 17.83 6.95
N SER A 135 -39.35 17.87 5.65
CA SER A 135 -38.35 17.48 4.64
C SER A 135 -37.11 18.39 4.64
N LEU A 136 -37.27 19.65 5.03
CA LEU A 136 -36.16 20.61 5.16
C LEU A 136 -35.18 20.24 6.28
N PHE A 137 -35.62 19.51 7.31
CA PHE A 137 -34.74 19.04 8.38
C PHE A 137 -33.58 18.20 7.80
N TYR A 138 -33.86 17.34 6.84
CA TYR A 138 -32.85 16.48 6.20
C TYR A 138 -31.83 17.27 5.37
N LEU A 139 -32.26 18.39 4.76
CA LEU A 139 -31.36 19.31 4.09
C LEU A 139 -30.47 20.04 5.11
N CYS A 140 -31.03 20.42 6.25
CA CYS A 140 -30.26 20.99 7.36
C CYS A 140 -29.23 19.98 7.91
N VAL A 141 -29.58 18.69 8.01
CA VAL A 141 -28.64 17.63 8.43
C VAL A 141 -27.45 17.51 7.46
N PHE A 142 -27.72 17.56 6.15
CA PHE A 142 -26.65 17.60 5.14
C PHE A 142 -25.76 18.85 5.32
N GLY A 143 -26.39 20.02 5.49
CA GLY A 143 -25.67 21.28 5.73
C GLY A 143 -24.81 21.24 7.00
N LEU A 144 -25.34 20.68 8.09
CA LEU A 144 -24.61 20.45 9.34
C LEU A 144 -23.37 19.59 9.08
N PHE A 145 -23.50 18.47 8.35
CA PHE A 145 -22.37 17.61 8.04
C PHE A 145 -21.25 18.39 7.32
N VAL A 146 -21.61 19.17 6.31
CA VAL A 146 -20.65 20.00 5.54
C VAL A 146 -19.99 21.05 6.43
N ILE A 147 -20.75 21.72 7.31
CA ILE A 147 -20.22 22.72 8.25
C ILE A 147 -19.29 22.06 9.27
N ALA A 148 -19.69 20.92 9.85
CA ALA A 148 -18.88 20.16 10.79
C ALA A 148 -17.55 19.72 10.16
N LEU A 149 -17.60 19.24 8.90
CA LEU A 149 -16.42 18.82 8.16
C LEU A 149 -15.49 20.01 7.88
N ALA A 150 -16.05 21.17 7.53
CA ALA A 150 -15.26 22.38 7.33
C ALA A 150 -14.57 22.82 8.63
N ILE A 151 -15.27 22.80 9.77
CA ILE A 151 -14.69 23.15 11.07
C ILE A 151 -13.57 22.18 11.46
N ASP A 152 -13.83 20.87 11.40
CA ASP A 152 -12.84 19.82 11.67
C ASP A 152 -11.59 20.01 10.81
N PHE A 153 -11.78 20.18 9.50
CA PHE A 153 -10.70 20.40 8.56
C PHE A 153 -9.90 21.68 8.85
N ILE A 154 -10.57 22.79 9.14
CA ILE A 154 -9.92 24.07 9.47
C ILE A 154 -9.05 23.93 10.72
N LEU A 155 -9.54 23.27 11.77
CA LEU A 155 -8.80 23.06 13.01
C LEU A 155 -7.55 22.18 12.78
N ILE A 156 -7.71 21.03 12.13
CA ILE A 156 -6.61 20.09 11.87
C ILE A 156 -5.61 20.70 10.88
N ALA A 157 -6.06 21.11 9.69
CA ALA A 157 -5.17 21.63 8.67
C ALA A 157 -4.55 22.96 9.09
N GLY A 158 -5.25 23.79 9.85
CA GLY A 158 -4.73 25.02 10.44
C GLY A 158 -3.55 24.75 11.38
N TYR A 159 -3.74 23.84 12.35
CA TYR A 159 -2.69 23.43 13.27
C TYR A 159 -1.46 22.90 12.53
N PHE A 160 -1.66 21.93 11.63
CA PHE A 160 -0.54 21.32 10.91
C PHE A 160 0.11 22.24 9.88
N SER A 161 -0.60 23.26 9.38
CA SER A 161 -0.01 24.29 8.53
C SER A 161 0.91 25.20 9.35
N TYR A 162 0.47 25.59 10.55
CA TYR A 162 1.29 26.37 11.49
C TYR A 162 2.51 25.58 11.96
N ALA A 163 2.32 24.35 12.43
CA ALA A 163 3.40 23.53 13.00
C ALA A 163 4.50 23.19 11.99
N GLU A 164 4.14 23.01 10.70
CA GLU A 164 5.11 22.68 9.64
C GLU A 164 5.57 23.91 8.84
N GLY A 165 5.03 25.11 9.12
CA GLY A 165 5.34 26.32 8.33
C GLY A 165 4.90 26.23 6.87
N THR A 166 3.84 25.48 6.58
CA THR A 166 3.32 25.27 5.22
C THR A 166 2.10 26.14 4.94
N ARG A 167 1.82 26.41 3.66
CA ARG A 167 0.62 27.18 3.29
C ARG A 167 -0.64 26.34 3.48
N PHE A 168 -1.61 26.89 4.21
CA PHE A 168 -2.91 26.24 4.44
C PHE A 168 -3.58 25.77 3.15
N SER A 169 -3.62 26.61 2.10
CA SER A 169 -4.25 26.26 0.82
C SER A 169 -3.61 25.06 0.14
N ALA A 170 -2.29 24.90 0.25
CA ALA A 170 -1.58 23.75 -0.28
C ALA A 170 -1.94 22.47 0.48
N LYS A 171 -2.12 22.57 1.80
CA LYS A 171 -2.53 21.45 2.66
C LYS A 171 -4.00 21.08 2.44
N ALA A 172 -4.87 22.08 2.35
CA ALA A 172 -6.27 21.96 1.96
C ALA A 172 -6.43 21.17 0.65
N ARG A 173 -5.74 21.60 -0.40
CA ARG A 173 -5.84 20.93 -1.71
C ARG A 173 -5.33 19.48 -1.69
N ARG A 174 -4.32 19.17 -0.88
CA ARG A 174 -3.72 17.82 -0.81
C ARG A 174 -4.50 16.86 0.08
N ALA A 175 -5.09 17.36 1.16
CA ALA A 175 -5.79 16.54 2.15
C ALA A 175 -7.30 16.47 1.90
N LEU A 176 -7.96 17.60 1.63
CA LEU A 176 -9.43 17.65 1.52
C LEU A 176 -9.92 17.11 0.18
N VAL A 177 -9.33 17.55 -0.94
CA VAL A 177 -9.84 17.24 -2.29
C VAL A 177 -9.96 15.73 -2.56
N PRO A 178 -8.97 14.89 -2.20
CA PRO A 178 -9.09 13.44 -2.38
C PRO A 178 -10.19 12.80 -1.53
N LEU A 179 -10.61 13.44 -0.43
CA LEU A 179 -11.61 12.94 0.50
C LEU A 179 -13.02 13.41 0.23
N LEU A 180 -13.19 14.51 -0.51
CA LEU A 180 -14.52 15.06 -0.80
C LEU A 180 -15.53 14.02 -1.32
N PRO A 181 -15.19 13.09 -2.23
CA PRO A 181 -16.15 12.08 -2.68
C PRO A 181 -16.63 11.16 -1.56
N SER A 182 -15.73 10.68 -0.70
CA SER A 182 -16.11 9.83 0.44
C SER A 182 -16.87 10.61 1.49
N GLU A 183 -16.51 11.87 1.75
CA GLU A 183 -17.21 12.70 2.72
C GLU A 183 -18.62 13.10 2.25
N LEU A 184 -18.81 13.34 0.95
CA LEU A 184 -20.14 13.57 0.37
C LEU A 184 -21.02 12.32 0.49
N ALA A 185 -20.45 11.13 0.28
CA ALA A 185 -21.16 9.88 0.51
C ALA A 185 -21.54 9.72 2.00
N SER A 186 -20.63 10.03 2.92
CA SER A 186 -20.88 10.06 4.37
C SER A 186 -21.98 11.05 4.75
N ALA A 187 -22.01 12.23 4.13
CA ALA A 187 -23.05 13.23 4.34
C ALA A 187 -24.44 12.72 3.93
N LEU A 188 -24.54 12.04 2.77
CA LEU A 188 -25.78 11.41 2.32
C LEU A 188 -26.21 10.26 3.23
N LEU A 189 -25.25 9.46 3.72
CA LEU A 189 -25.51 8.44 4.72
C LEU A 189 -26.04 9.05 6.03
N ALA A 190 -25.49 10.17 6.48
CA ALA A 190 -25.98 10.88 7.67
C ALA A 190 -27.45 11.28 7.52
N VAL A 191 -27.83 11.79 6.35
CA VAL A 191 -29.22 12.11 6.02
C VAL A 191 -30.11 10.85 6.04
N GLY A 192 -29.65 9.76 5.42
CA GLY A 192 -30.39 8.49 5.40
C GLY A 192 -30.61 7.91 6.80
N VAL A 193 -29.57 7.93 7.64
CA VAL A 193 -29.66 7.53 9.05
C VAL A 193 -30.64 8.41 9.81
N ALA A 194 -30.57 9.73 9.61
CA ALA A 194 -31.46 10.66 10.28
C ALA A 194 -32.92 10.39 9.91
N TYR A 195 -33.21 10.19 8.62
CA TYR A 195 -34.54 9.85 8.13
C TYR A 195 -35.06 8.55 8.76
N LEU A 196 -34.27 7.48 8.70
CA LEU A 196 -34.69 6.19 9.22
C LEU A 196 -34.81 6.19 10.76
N TYR A 197 -34.02 6.99 11.47
CA TYR A 197 -34.14 7.13 12.92
C TYR A 197 -35.43 7.87 13.30
N VAL A 198 -35.79 8.95 12.59
CA VAL A 198 -37.05 9.66 12.84
C VAL A 198 -38.27 8.76 12.60
N GLN A 199 -38.21 7.87 11.59
CA GLN A 199 -39.32 6.98 11.24
C GLN A 199 -39.44 5.74 12.14
N PHE A 200 -38.33 5.13 12.52
CA PHE A 200 -38.31 3.80 13.15
C PHE A 200 -37.61 3.77 14.52
N GLY A 201 -36.99 4.87 14.94
CA GLY A 201 -36.34 5.01 16.23
C GLY A 201 -35.02 4.23 16.39
N LEU A 202 -34.71 3.88 17.64
CA LEU A 202 -33.44 3.29 18.06
C LEU A 202 -32.98 2.03 17.29
N PRO A 203 -33.85 1.07 16.93
CA PRO A 203 -33.43 -0.14 16.20
C PRO A 203 -32.70 0.15 14.89
N THR A 204 -33.07 1.24 14.20
CA THR A 204 -32.38 1.68 12.97
C THR A 204 -30.92 2.01 13.23
N VAL A 205 -30.64 2.77 14.30
CA VAL A 205 -29.28 3.22 14.61
C VAL A 205 -28.41 2.03 15.00
N ALA A 206 -28.97 1.06 15.74
CA ALA A 206 -28.28 -0.20 16.05
C ALA A 206 -27.95 -1.00 14.79
N LEU A 207 -28.91 -1.16 13.87
CA LEU A 207 -28.67 -1.86 12.60
C LEU A 207 -27.63 -1.14 11.74
N PHE A 208 -27.74 0.18 11.63
CA PHE A 208 -26.82 0.99 10.85
C PHE A 208 -25.40 0.96 11.43
N ALA A 209 -25.26 0.98 12.76
CA ALA A 209 -23.98 0.77 13.44
C ALA A 209 -23.32 -0.54 13.01
N VAL A 210 -24.08 -1.65 12.98
CA VAL A 210 -23.58 -2.95 12.51
C VAL A 210 -23.15 -2.87 11.04
N VAL A 211 -23.97 -2.28 10.17
CA VAL A 211 -23.66 -2.13 8.73
C VAL A 211 -22.37 -1.34 8.53
N VAL A 212 -22.21 -0.22 9.24
CA VAL A 212 -21.03 0.64 9.15
C VAL A 212 -19.77 -0.07 9.64
N ILE A 213 -19.85 -0.79 10.77
CA ILE A 213 -18.72 -1.56 11.29
C ILE A 213 -18.32 -2.67 10.31
N VAL A 214 -19.28 -3.40 9.75
CA VAL A 214 -19.02 -4.45 8.75
C VAL A 214 -18.42 -3.86 7.48
N PHE A 215 -18.99 -2.78 6.97
CA PHE A 215 -18.48 -2.12 5.77
C PHE A 215 -17.05 -1.60 5.98
N GLN A 216 -16.78 -1.00 7.14
CA GLN A 216 -15.44 -0.55 7.49
C GLN A 216 -14.44 -1.71 7.60
N TYR A 217 -14.84 -2.84 8.19
CA TYR A 217 -14.03 -4.06 8.21
C TYR A 217 -13.73 -4.58 6.79
N LEU A 218 -14.74 -4.60 5.90
CA LEU A 218 -14.57 -5.05 4.52
C LEU A 218 -13.64 -4.14 3.72
N ILE A 219 -13.77 -2.81 3.84
CA ILE A 219 -12.84 -1.85 3.23
C ILE A 219 -11.42 -2.08 3.76
N GLY A 220 -11.27 -2.23 5.08
CA GLY A 220 -9.98 -2.48 5.69
C GLY A 220 -9.33 -3.76 5.18
N ALA A 221 -10.10 -4.85 5.11
CA ALA A 221 -9.64 -6.13 4.57
C ALA A 221 -9.25 -6.02 3.08
N LEU A 222 -10.02 -5.27 2.28
CA LEU A 222 -9.72 -5.03 0.86
C LEU A 222 -8.42 -4.24 0.68
N LEU A 223 -8.25 -3.14 1.41
CA LEU A 223 -7.05 -2.30 1.33
C LEU A 223 -5.80 -3.06 1.78
N LEU A 224 -5.89 -3.84 2.86
CA LEU A 224 -4.80 -4.70 3.31
C LEU A 224 -4.48 -5.80 2.29
N SER A 225 -5.48 -6.36 1.62
CA SER A 225 -5.29 -7.33 0.55
C SER A 225 -4.54 -6.74 -0.64
N GLN A 226 -4.93 -5.54 -1.08
CA GLN A 226 -4.25 -4.82 -2.16
C GLN A 226 -2.79 -4.50 -1.80
N GLN A 227 -2.52 -4.02 -0.58
CA GLN A 227 -1.16 -3.77 -0.12
C GLN A 227 -0.27 -5.01 -0.13
N ARG A 228 -0.82 -6.16 0.31
CA ARG A 228 -0.08 -7.43 0.26
C ARG A 228 0.22 -7.87 -1.17
N ALA A 229 -0.71 -7.65 -2.10
CA ALA A 229 -0.49 -7.95 -3.50
C ALA A 229 0.65 -7.10 -4.09
N ASP A 230 0.65 -5.79 -3.84
CA ASP A 230 1.70 -4.87 -4.29
C ASP A 230 3.08 -5.23 -3.70
N GLU A 231 3.12 -5.60 -2.42
CA GLU A 231 4.35 -6.03 -1.75
C GLU A 231 4.90 -7.34 -2.33
N LEU A 232 4.03 -8.31 -2.62
CA LEU A 232 4.42 -9.56 -3.25
C LEU A 232 4.96 -9.34 -4.66
N GLU A 233 4.33 -8.46 -5.45
CA GLU A 233 4.81 -8.11 -6.79
C GLU A 233 6.20 -7.46 -6.74
N LEU A 234 6.41 -6.54 -5.80
CA LEU A 234 7.72 -5.90 -5.61
C LEU A 234 8.79 -6.92 -5.21
N ARG A 235 8.49 -7.81 -4.25
CA ARG A 235 9.41 -8.86 -3.82
C ARG A 235 9.73 -9.83 -4.97
N ALA A 236 8.75 -10.20 -5.78
CA ALA A 236 8.98 -11.03 -6.97
C ALA A 236 9.94 -10.36 -7.95
N LYS A 237 9.75 -9.06 -8.24
CA LYS A 237 10.66 -8.28 -9.08
C LYS A 237 12.07 -8.20 -8.49
N GLN A 238 12.20 -8.04 -7.17
CA GLN A 238 13.50 -8.02 -6.49
C GLN A 238 14.22 -9.36 -6.57
N LEU A 239 13.50 -10.48 -6.40
CA LEU A 239 14.07 -11.83 -6.54
C LEU A 239 14.55 -12.08 -7.97
N ALA A 240 13.74 -11.74 -8.97
CA ALA A 240 14.14 -11.84 -10.38
C ALA A 240 15.39 -11.00 -10.68
N GLY A 241 15.43 -9.76 -10.20
CA GLY A 241 16.61 -8.89 -10.34
C GLY A 241 17.86 -9.44 -9.64
N PHE A 242 17.70 -10.03 -8.45
CA PHE A 242 18.79 -10.66 -7.71
C PHE A 242 19.35 -11.89 -8.43
N GLN A 243 18.49 -12.74 -9.00
CA GLN A 243 18.91 -13.90 -9.80
C GLN A 243 19.77 -13.49 -11.00
N VAL A 244 19.32 -12.49 -11.78
CA VAL A 244 20.07 -11.97 -12.92
C VAL A 244 21.41 -11.36 -12.49
N ALA A 245 21.43 -10.62 -11.38
CA ALA A 245 22.66 -10.04 -10.83
C ALA A 245 23.66 -11.11 -10.37
N LEU A 246 23.17 -12.19 -9.74
CA LEU A 246 24.01 -13.31 -9.31
C LEU A 246 24.64 -14.04 -10.50
N LEU A 247 23.85 -14.36 -11.53
CA LEU A 247 24.36 -14.96 -12.77
C LEU A 247 25.41 -14.08 -13.44
N SER A 248 25.14 -12.77 -13.50
CA SER A 248 26.09 -11.79 -14.04
C SER A 248 27.40 -11.73 -13.24
N ALA A 249 27.33 -11.88 -11.91
CA ALA A 249 28.51 -11.91 -11.05
C ALA A 249 29.33 -13.20 -11.22
N LEU A 250 28.67 -14.35 -11.38
CA LEU A 250 29.33 -15.63 -11.68
C LEU A 250 30.07 -15.56 -13.02
N LEU A 251 29.43 -15.03 -14.05
CA LEU A 251 30.05 -14.81 -15.37
C LEU A 251 31.26 -13.89 -15.31
N ARG A 252 31.15 -12.76 -14.60
CA ARG A 252 32.30 -11.86 -14.38
C ARG A 252 33.45 -12.55 -13.63
N THR A 253 33.14 -13.45 -12.72
CA THR A 253 34.18 -14.20 -12.00
C THR A 253 34.91 -15.17 -12.92
N LEU A 254 34.21 -15.82 -13.85
CA LEU A 254 34.82 -16.63 -14.90
C LEU A 254 35.70 -15.78 -15.83
N ASP A 255 35.21 -14.61 -16.24
CA ASP A 255 35.95 -13.64 -17.09
C ASP A 255 37.25 -13.12 -16.44
N LEU A 256 37.31 -13.06 -15.10
CA LEU A 256 38.58 -12.75 -14.41
C LEU A 256 39.63 -13.85 -14.54
N ARG A 257 39.22 -15.11 -14.73
CA ARG A 257 40.13 -16.26 -14.92
C ARG A 257 40.50 -16.49 -16.38
N ASP A 258 39.61 -16.13 -17.30
CA ASP A 258 39.79 -16.24 -18.74
C ASP A 258 39.57 -14.89 -19.43
N ARG A 259 40.65 -14.30 -19.95
CA ARG A 259 40.68 -12.94 -20.51
C ARG A 259 39.79 -12.74 -21.74
N MET A 260 39.20 -13.80 -22.29
CA MET A 260 38.38 -13.75 -23.51
C MET A 260 36.86 -13.83 -23.25
N THR A 261 36.40 -14.33 -22.10
CA THR A 261 35.07 -14.98 -22.01
C THR A 261 33.88 -14.02 -21.97
N ALA A 262 33.87 -12.92 -21.21
CA ALA A 262 32.63 -12.13 -21.06
C ALA A 262 32.22 -11.41 -22.35
N ARG A 263 33.20 -10.85 -23.08
CA ARG A 263 32.92 -10.21 -24.37
C ARG A 263 32.50 -11.24 -25.43
N HIS A 264 33.09 -12.43 -25.38
CA HIS A 264 32.73 -13.55 -26.25
C HIS A 264 31.30 -14.02 -25.97
N SER A 265 30.99 -14.40 -24.73
CA SER A 265 29.67 -14.87 -24.34
C SER A 265 28.58 -13.82 -24.58
N ALA A 266 28.85 -12.53 -24.35
CA ALA A 266 27.90 -11.47 -24.68
C ALA A 266 27.66 -11.33 -26.20
N ALA A 267 28.68 -11.55 -27.02
CA ALA A 267 28.54 -11.54 -28.48
C ALA A 267 27.76 -12.78 -28.97
N VAL A 268 28.07 -13.97 -28.45
CA VAL A 268 27.35 -15.21 -28.74
C VAL A 268 25.88 -15.08 -28.33
N ALA A 269 25.59 -14.59 -27.13
CA ALA A 269 24.22 -14.34 -26.66
C ALA A 269 23.44 -13.44 -27.62
N ARG A 270 24.05 -12.34 -28.08
CA ARG A 270 23.42 -11.44 -29.05
C ARG A 270 23.16 -12.13 -30.39
N TYR A 271 24.14 -12.85 -30.94
CA TYR A 271 23.99 -13.54 -32.22
C TYR A 271 22.97 -14.67 -32.13
N ALA A 272 22.98 -15.46 -31.06
CA ALA A 272 22.03 -16.53 -30.82
C ALA A 272 20.59 -16.00 -30.82
N ARG A 273 20.34 -14.86 -30.17
CA ARG A 273 19.04 -14.19 -30.18
C ARG A 273 18.63 -13.75 -31.58
N GLU A 274 19.53 -13.09 -32.31
CA GLU A 274 19.27 -12.60 -33.67
C GLU A 274 19.02 -13.75 -34.65
N ILE A 275 19.76 -14.86 -34.54
CA ILE A 275 19.57 -16.07 -35.34
C ILE A 275 18.23 -16.74 -34.99
N ALA A 276 17.91 -16.87 -33.70
CA ALA A 276 16.62 -17.41 -33.24
C ALA A 276 15.43 -16.58 -33.79
N ALA A 277 15.55 -15.26 -33.78
CA ALA A 277 14.55 -14.36 -34.36
C ALA A 277 14.43 -14.54 -35.88
N ALA A 278 15.56 -14.63 -36.60
CA ALA A 278 15.58 -14.86 -38.04
C ALA A 278 15.03 -16.24 -38.44
N ALA A 279 15.17 -17.24 -37.56
CA ALA A 279 14.60 -18.58 -37.72
C ALA A 279 13.08 -18.65 -37.41
N GLY A 280 12.46 -17.55 -36.98
CA GLY A 280 11.02 -17.48 -36.70
C GLY A 280 10.62 -18.06 -35.35
N LEU A 281 11.56 -18.16 -34.39
CA LEU A 281 11.28 -18.65 -33.04
C LEU A 281 10.56 -17.57 -32.20
N SER A 282 9.79 -18.02 -31.20
CA SER A 282 9.04 -17.15 -30.30
C SER A 282 9.94 -16.22 -29.47
N GLU A 283 9.40 -15.12 -28.94
CA GLU A 283 10.17 -14.23 -28.06
C GLU A 283 10.72 -14.96 -26.83
N GLU A 284 10.00 -15.95 -26.30
CA GLU A 284 10.45 -16.78 -25.19
C GLU A 284 11.68 -17.63 -25.58
N GLU A 285 11.66 -18.26 -26.76
CA GLU A 285 12.80 -19.02 -27.29
C GLU A 285 14.00 -18.12 -27.63
N GLN A 286 13.75 -16.89 -28.08
CA GLN A 286 14.81 -15.90 -28.33
C GLN A 286 15.53 -15.49 -27.03
N GLU A 287 14.80 -15.25 -25.95
CA GLU A 287 15.38 -14.97 -24.63
C GLU A 287 16.08 -16.19 -24.04
N LEU A 288 15.55 -17.40 -24.28
CA LEU A 288 16.22 -18.65 -23.91
C LEU A 288 17.57 -18.80 -24.64
N ALA A 289 17.58 -18.56 -25.97
CA ALA A 289 18.79 -18.62 -26.80
C ALA A 289 19.84 -17.61 -26.34
N HIS A 290 19.40 -16.38 -26.06
CA HIS A 290 20.27 -15.34 -25.50
C HIS A 290 20.90 -15.77 -24.18
N THR A 291 20.08 -16.28 -23.25
CA THR A 291 20.53 -16.70 -21.92
C THR A 291 21.47 -17.91 -22.00
N ALA A 292 21.17 -18.88 -22.86
CA ALA A 292 22.03 -20.04 -23.11
C ALA A 292 23.36 -19.63 -23.73
N GLY A 293 23.36 -18.73 -24.72
CA GLY A 293 24.60 -18.21 -25.32
C GLY A 293 25.47 -17.43 -24.34
N LEU A 294 24.85 -16.74 -23.37
CA LEU A 294 25.57 -16.04 -22.32
C LEU A 294 26.25 -17.01 -21.33
N LEU A 295 25.63 -18.17 -21.08
CA LEU A 295 26.04 -19.13 -20.06
C LEU A 295 26.72 -20.39 -20.62
N HIS A 296 26.81 -20.58 -21.94
CA HIS A 296 27.25 -21.84 -22.56
C HIS A 296 28.59 -22.37 -22.03
N ASP A 297 29.50 -21.46 -21.74
CA ASP A 297 30.84 -21.75 -21.27
C ASP A 297 31.01 -21.73 -19.74
N ILE A 298 29.93 -21.57 -18.96
CA ILE A 298 30.02 -21.44 -17.49
C ILE A 298 30.71 -22.64 -16.82
N GLY A 299 30.59 -23.83 -17.44
CA GLY A 299 31.26 -25.05 -16.98
C GLY A 299 32.78 -25.01 -17.09
N LYS A 300 33.37 -24.09 -17.86
CA LYS A 300 34.83 -23.91 -17.94
C LYS A 300 35.46 -23.54 -16.60
N PHE A 301 34.66 -23.14 -15.61
CA PHE A 301 35.12 -22.91 -14.24
C PHE A 301 35.88 -24.11 -13.63
N ILE A 302 35.53 -25.34 -14.01
CA ILE A 302 36.21 -26.56 -13.52
C ILE A 302 37.59 -26.77 -14.14
N LEU A 303 37.95 -26.06 -15.20
CA LEU A 303 39.20 -26.26 -15.91
C LEU A 303 40.38 -25.69 -15.11
N PRO A 304 41.51 -26.42 -15.02
CA PRO A 304 42.78 -25.89 -14.53
C PRO A 304 43.23 -24.66 -15.33
N ASP A 305 43.82 -23.67 -14.65
CA ASP A 305 44.30 -22.43 -15.27
C ASP A 305 45.23 -22.66 -16.48
N ARG A 306 46.06 -23.73 -16.45
CA ARG A 306 46.96 -24.08 -17.57
C ARG A 306 46.20 -24.42 -18.85
N ILE A 307 45.03 -25.06 -18.72
CA ILE A 307 44.17 -25.45 -19.84
C ILE A 307 43.37 -24.23 -20.29
N LEU A 308 42.78 -23.51 -19.31
CA LEU A 308 41.91 -22.37 -19.57
C LEU A 308 42.62 -21.20 -20.26
N LYS A 309 43.86 -20.89 -19.88
CA LYS A 309 44.65 -19.79 -20.49
C LYS A 309 45.27 -20.15 -21.83
N GLY A 310 45.35 -21.43 -22.18
CA GLY A 310 45.93 -21.90 -23.44
C GLY A 310 47.45 -21.71 -23.55
N ASP A 311 48.16 -21.58 -22.42
CA ASP A 311 49.61 -21.34 -22.38
C ASP A 311 50.45 -22.59 -22.71
N VAL A 312 49.82 -23.74 -22.96
CA VAL A 312 50.48 -25.04 -23.21
C VAL A 312 49.78 -25.82 -24.33
N GLU A 313 50.54 -26.67 -25.03
CA GLU A 313 49.94 -27.65 -25.95
C GLU A 313 49.04 -28.61 -25.17
N LEU A 314 47.80 -28.75 -25.63
CA LEU A 314 46.78 -29.60 -25.01
C LEU A 314 47.02 -31.06 -25.39
N ASN A 315 47.12 -31.93 -24.38
CA ASN A 315 47.17 -33.38 -24.60
C ASN A 315 45.77 -34.01 -24.58
N GLU A 316 45.69 -35.32 -24.83
CA GLU A 316 44.42 -36.04 -24.87
C GLU A 316 43.65 -35.98 -23.53
N ALA A 317 44.36 -36.03 -22.39
CA ALA A 317 43.73 -35.88 -21.08
C ALA A 317 43.17 -34.47 -20.86
N ASP A 318 43.81 -33.44 -21.41
CA ASP A 318 43.31 -32.06 -21.37
C ASP A 318 42.01 -31.93 -22.16
N TRP A 319 41.94 -32.56 -23.33
CA TRP A 319 40.72 -32.62 -24.13
C TRP A 319 39.58 -33.37 -23.43
N VAL A 320 39.89 -34.44 -22.69
CA VAL A 320 38.89 -35.14 -21.85
C VAL A 320 38.29 -34.20 -20.80
N GLU A 321 39.10 -33.36 -20.15
CA GLU A 321 38.57 -32.37 -19.18
C GLU A 321 37.78 -31.24 -19.87
N ILE A 322 38.25 -30.72 -21.00
CA ILE A 322 37.53 -29.69 -21.77
C ILE A 322 36.14 -30.19 -22.17
N ARG A 323 36.01 -31.44 -22.64
CA ARG A 323 34.72 -32.00 -23.09
C ARG A 323 33.68 -32.17 -21.98
N LYS A 324 34.06 -32.01 -20.71
CA LYS A 324 33.11 -32.05 -19.58
C LYS A 324 32.41 -30.72 -19.34
N HIS A 325 32.94 -29.60 -19.86
CA HIS A 325 32.37 -28.29 -19.53
C HIS A 325 30.90 -28.10 -19.96
N PRO A 326 30.37 -28.69 -21.07
CA PRO A 326 28.94 -28.56 -21.38
C PRO A 326 28.09 -29.26 -20.32
N TYR A 327 28.52 -30.44 -19.87
CA TYR A 327 27.85 -31.19 -18.81
C TYR A 327 27.88 -30.44 -17.47
N GLU A 328 29.04 -29.93 -17.07
CA GLU A 328 29.16 -29.17 -15.82
C GLU A 328 28.41 -27.83 -15.88
N GLY A 329 28.43 -27.16 -17.03
CA GLY A 329 27.66 -25.94 -17.26
C GLY A 329 26.16 -26.18 -17.15
N ALA A 330 25.65 -27.21 -17.82
CA ALA A 330 24.27 -27.65 -17.72
C ALA A 330 23.91 -28.02 -16.26
N ARG A 331 24.77 -28.81 -15.59
CA ARG A 331 24.57 -29.22 -14.19
C ARG A 331 24.44 -28.03 -13.23
N ILE A 332 25.25 -26.97 -13.41
CA ILE A 332 25.20 -25.76 -12.57
C ILE A 332 23.93 -24.96 -12.89
N VAL A 333 23.62 -24.75 -14.17
CA VAL A 333 22.50 -23.90 -14.59
C VAL A 333 21.14 -24.55 -14.28
N SER A 334 21.02 -25.86 -14.46
CA SER A 334 19.82 -26.64 -14.14
C SER A 334 19.46 -26.68 -12.65
N GLN A 335 20.38 -26.29 -11.75
CA GLN A 335 20.06 -26.15 -10.31
C GLN A 335 19.25 -24.89 -9.99
N ILE A 336 19.12 -23.96 -10.94
CA ILE A 336 18.33 -22.74 -10.78
C ILE A 336 16.91 -23.01 -11.28
N ASP A 337 15.92 -22.81 -10.41
CA ASP A 337 14.51 -22.97 -10.75
C ASP A 337 14.14 -22.16 -12.01
N GLY A 338 13.56 -22.84 -13.00
CA GLY A 338 13.19 -22.24 -14.30
C GLY A 338 14.29 -22.23 -15.36
N TYR A 339 15.53 -22.62 -15.05
CA TYR A 339 16.65 -22.62 -15.99
C TYR A 339 16.98 -24.00 -16.59
N GLN A 340 16.19 -25.05 -16.29
CA GLN A 340 16.36 -26.36 -16.91
C GLN A 340 16.44 -26.31 -18.44
N PRO A 341 15.55 -25.58 -19.16
CA PRO A 341 15.65 -25.53 -20.62
C PRO A 341 16.91 -24.82 -21.13
N VAL A 342 17.45 -23.87 -20.35
CA VAL A 342 18.76 -23.24 -20.64
C VAL A 342 19.87 -24.29 -20.47
N GLY A 343 19.83 -25.07 -19.39
CA GLY A 343 20.76 -26.17 -19.14
C GLY A 343 20.76 -27.23 -20.25
N ASP A 344 19.58 -27.60 -20.76
CA ASP A 344 19.45 -28.56 -21.87
C ASP A 344 20.12 -28.03 -23.15
N VAL A 345 19.99 -26.73 -23.43
CA VAL A 345 20.65 -26.09 -24.56
C VAL A 345 22.17 -26.08 -24.39
N ILE A 346 22.65 -25.73 -23.19
CA ILE A 346 24.07 -25.71 -22.84
C ILE A 346 24.67 -27.12 -22.91
N LEU A 347 23.94 -28.16 -22.52
CA LEU A 347 24.47 -29.53 -22.55
C LEU A 347 24.89 -29.95 -23.95
N ALA A 348 24.14 -29.52 -24.98
CA ALA A 348 24.30 -29.95 -26.35
C ALA A 348 24.95 -28.91 -27.29
N HIS A 349 25.47 -27.78 -26.79
CA HIS A 349 26.01 -26.71 -27.65
C HIS A 349 27.30 -27.07 -28.41
N HIS A 350 27.93 -28.19 -28.09
CA HIS A 350 29.05 -28.76 -28.84
C HIS A 350 28.70 -30.05 -29.60
N GLU A 351 27.41 -30.39 -29.64
CA GLU A 351 26.93 -31.43 -30.52
C GLU A 351 27.02 -30.99 -31.98
N ARG A 352 27.22 -31.97 -32.86
CA ARG A 352 27.45 -31.72 -34.28
C ARG A 352 26.41 -32.46 -35.10
N LEU A 353 25.98 -31.86 -36.20
CA LEU A 353 25.00 -32.47 -37.12
C LEU A 353 25.49 -33.78 -37.75
N ASP A 354 26.80 -34.04 -37.76
CA ASP A 354 27.40 -35.29 -38.23
C ASP A 354 27.46 -36.39 -37.15
N GLY A 355 26.97 -36.13 -35.93
CA GLY A 355 27.00 -37.05 -34.80
C GLY A 355 28.37 -37.22 -34.15
N LEU A 356 29.39 -36.46 -34.57
CA LEU A 356 30.75 -36.51 -34.02
C LEU A 356 30.97 -35.48 -32.90
N GLY A 357 29.88 -34.94 -32.37
CA GLY A 357 29.86 -33.95 -31.29
C GLY A 357 30.11 -34.55 -29.90
N TYR A 358 30.01 -33.71 -28.89
CA TYR A 358 30.15 -34.10 -27.48
C TYR A 358 29.25 -33.21 -26.60
N PRO A 359 28.87 -33.65 -25.38
CA PRO A 359 29.31 -34.85 -24.66
C PRO A 359 28.49 -36.13 -24.91
N LEU A 360 27.35 -36.04 -25.58
CA LEU A 360 26.40 -37.15 -25.76
C LEU A 360 26.53 -37.85 -27.12
N GLY A 361 27.05 -37.16 -28.14
CA GLY A 361 27.17 -37.70 -29.50
C GLY A 361 25.80 -37.85 -30.17
N LEU A 362 24.96 -36.81 -30.05
CA LEU A 362 23.58 -36.85 -30.51
C LEU A 362 23.49 -36.83 -32.05
N PRO A 363 22.55 -37.59 -32.65
CA PRO A 363 22.22 -37.41 -34.07
C PRO A 363 21.53 -36.05 -34.29
N ALA A 364 21.61 -35.53 -35.51
CA ALA A 364 21.14 -34.18 -35.85
C ALA A 364 19.69 -33.90 -35.43
N GLU A 365 18.82 -34.91 -35.47
CA GLU A 365 17.41 -34.81 -35.13
C GLU A 365 17.17 -34.64 -33.62
N GLU A 366 18.07 -35.12 -32.78
CA GLU A 366 17.96 -35.09 -31.31
C GLU A 366 18.63 -33.86 -30.69
N ILE A 367 19.49 -33.15 -31.44
CA ILE A 367 20.10 -31.90 -30.97
C ILE A 367 19.00 -30.82 -30.83
N PRO A 368 18.84 -30.20 -29.64
CA PRO A 368 17.87 -29.12 -29.45
C PRO A 368 18.07 -28.00 -30.47
N MET A 369 16.97 -27.43 -30.98
CA MET A 369 17.05 -26.38 -32.00
C MET A 369 17.93 -25.22 -31.55
N LEU A 370 17.75 -24.78 -30.30
CA LEU A 370 18.54 -23.68 -29.73
C LEU A 370 20.02 -24.04 -29.50
N SER A 371 20.36 -25.32 -29.38
CA SER A 371 21.77 -25.77 -29.36
C SER A 371 22.41 -25.77 -30.74
N LYS A 372 21.63 -25.86 -31.83
CA LYS A 372 22.11 -25.68 -33.22
C LYS A 372 22.32 -24.22 -33.57
N VAL A 373 21.61 -23.34 -32.89
CA VAL A 373 21.72 -21.87 -33.04
C VAL A 373 22.98 -21.35 -32.36
N LEU A 374 23.37 -21.96 -31.23
CA LEU A 374 24.68 -21.78 -30.60
C LEU A 374 25.78 -22.49 -31.39
#